data_AF-A0A6A6CBJ3-F1
#
_entry.id   AF-A0A6A6CBJ3-F1
#
_cell.length_a   1.000
_cell.length_b   1.000
_cell.length_c   1.000
_cell.angle_alpha   90.00
_cell.angle_beta   90.00
_cell.angle_gamma   90.00
#
_symmetry.space_group_name_H-M   'P 1'
#
loop_
_entity.id
_entity.type
_entity.pdbx_description
1 polymer ?
#
loop_
_entity_poly.entity_id
_entity_poly.type
_entity_poly.pdbx_seq_one_letter_code
_entity_poly.pdbx_strand_id
1 'polypeptide(L)'
;MAIAKGCHLVGSVPLSDTDAVFRQCMAACPGRFKRIPDGETGQRHQFTTFQAQVFGAYPPMLTEFIHNAPINTREFTPEQLEEGIETLKKAGIRTGYDDAAIESYAVFRKLRDQGVIPKGVRFQVCLPTVANVILPFVQRAFLPSVEGIYEEALFRALRRIQDEIPHHDLAIQIDTAADTAFWEATNPETVKENSGLAWFQPWWEGDVKQYYTNYLQRFIAQVDQDVELGIHNCYGDMDHRHWHEPASLAVVVERAQWFMKSCAHKINFFHCPVPKSAEGHIDAYLAPLKDLVPLLEEHGTELYLGVIHENKPELTKKYVEAAQKVVPEFGVATECGGGRMEWPDFEDTLRLAAQVSQPVIAVEKERDVVPGAEAERVTNGHVFGQGTAVTV
;
A
#
# COMPACT_ATOMS: atom_id res chain seq x y z
N MET A 1 10.23 25.95 -9.26
CA MET A 1 9.38 24.79 -9.58
C MET A 1 8.95 24.18 -8.26
N ALA A 2 7.66 23.92 -8.07
CA ALA A 2 7.25 23.08 -6.94
C ALA A 2 7.93 21.71 -7.12
N ILE A 3 8.36 21.10 -6.04
CA ILE A 3 8.92 19.75 -6.03
C ILE A 3 7.92 18.95 -5.19
N ALA A 4 7.53 17.76 -5.65
CA ALA A 4 6.61 16.93 -4.89
C ALA A 4 7.14 16.68 -3.46
N LYS A 5 6.27 16.38 -2.50
CA LYS A 5 6.67 16.18 -1.11
C LYS A 5 6.61 14.72 -0.73
N GLY A 6 7.79 14.14 -0.54
CA GLY A 6 7.94 12.75 -0.13
C GLY A 6 7.52 11.75 -1.20
N CYS A 7 7.62 10.49 -0.79
CA CYS A 7 7.31 9.32 -1.58
C CYS A 7 6.34 8.41 -0.82
N HIS A 8 5.63 7.57 -1.55
CA HIS A 8 4.82 6.49 -0.99
C HIS A 8 5.13 5.18 -1.72
N LEU A 9 5.22 4.10 -0.95
CA LEU A 9 5.34 2.73 -1.44
C LEU A 9 3.97 2.07 -1.28
N VAL A 10 3.43 1.56 -2.38
CA VAL A 10 2.08 1.01 -2.41
C VAL A 10 1.94 -0.23 -1.52
N GLY A 11 2.96 -1.09 -1.46
CA GLY A 11 2.88 -2.33 -0.69
C GLY A 11 4.00 -3.26 -1.09
N SER A 12 3.73 -4.09 -2.11
CA SER A 12 4.70 -5.03 -2.66
C SER A 12 5.97 -4.39 -3.23
N VAL A 13 7.12 -5.05 -2.99
CA VAL A 13 8.47 -4.65 -3.44
C VAL A 13 9.20 -5.91 -3.91
N PRO A 14 9.97 -5.88 -5.03
CA PRO A 14 10.57 -7.07 -5.61
C PRO A 14 11.90 -7.42 -4.92
N LEU A 15 11.82 -7.73 -3.63
CA LEU A 15 12.95 -8.14 -2.80
C LEU A 15 12.63 -9.44 -2.06
N SER A 16 13.69 -10.10 -1.57
CA SER A 16 13.59 -11.44 -0.98
C SER A 16 12.80 -11.48 0.32
N ASP A 17 12.92 -10.44 1.14
CA ASP A 17 12.41 -10.40 2.50
C ASP A 17 12.23 -8.96 3.01
N THR A 18 11.52 -8.82 4.12
CA THR A 18 11.22 -7.55 4.78
C THR A 18 12.46 -6.77 5.24
N ASP A 19 13.54 -7.42 5.67
CA ASP A 19 14.77 -6.72 6.10
C ASP A 19 15.42 -6.01 4.91
N ALA A 20 15.52 -6.73 3.78
CA ALA A 20 16.00 -6.18 2.51
C ALA A 20 15.14 -4.98 2.05
N VAL A 21 13.81 -5.10 2.10
CA VAL A 21 12.87 -4.03 1.74
C VAL A 21 13.13 -2.77 2.55
N PHE A 22 13.14 -2.90 3.87
CA PHE A 22 13.35 -1.76 4.76
C PHE A 22 14.70 -1.08 4.53
N ARG A 23 15.79 -1.84 4.40
CA ARG A 23 17.13 -1.27 4.18
C ARG A 23 17.23 -0.57 2.84
N GLN A 24 16.84 -1.24 1.76
CA GLN A 24 17.09 -0.75 0.41
C GLN A 24 16.19 0.43 0.07
N CYS A 25 14.90 0.37 0.43
CA CYS A 25 14.00 1.49 0.20
C CYS A 25 14.38 2.73 1.01
N MET A 26 14.71 2.59 2.30
CA MET A 26 15.14 3.73 3.13
C MET A 26 16.43 4.37 2.62
N ALA A 27 17.37 3.56 2.13
CA ALA A 27 18.62 4.06 1.55
C ALA A 27 18.39 4.80 0.23
N ALA A 28 17.50 4.31 -0.64
CA ALA A 28 17.23 4.91 -1.95
C ALA A 28 16.48 6.25 -1.87
N CYS A 29 15.60 6.41 -0.88
CA CYS A 29 14.74 7.58 -0.71
C CYS A 29 14.88 8.20 0.69
N PRO A 30 16.07 8.70 1.07
CA PRO A 30 16.35 9.15 2.43
C PRO A 30 15.43 10.30 2.82
N GLY A 31 14.73 10.11 3.94
CA GLY A 31 13.84 11.11 4.54
C GLY A 31 12.54 11.36 3.79
N ARG A 32 12.20 10.54 2.79
CA ARG A 32 11.05 10.78 1.91
C ARG A 32 9.82 9.93 2.25
N PHE A 33 9.95 8.90 3.07
CA PHE A 33 8.84 8.06 3.48
C PHE A 33 8.32 8.46 4.85
N LYS A 34 7.01 8.68 4.98
CA LYS A 34 6.32 8.72 6.28
C LYS A 34 5.90 7.33 6.76
N ARG A 35 5.74 6.40 5.81
CA ARG A 35 5.21 5.06 5.98
C ARG A 35 6.04 4.10 5.14
N ILE A 36 6.31 2.90 5.63
CA ILE A 36 7.00 1.86 4.87
C ILE A 36 6.30 0.51 5.00
N PRO A 37 5.91 -0.13 3.89
CA PRO A 37 5.36 -1.49 3.91
C PRO A 37 6.48 -2.53 4.01
N ASP A 38 6.11 -3.73 4.43
CA ASP A 38 7.03 -4.89 4.52
C ASP A 38 7.43 -5.50 3.17
N GLY A 39 6.86 -5.00 2.07
CA GLY A 39 7.13 -5.44 0.71
C GLY A 39 6.34 -6.65 0.24
N GLU A 40 5.42 -7.20 1.05
CA GLU A 40 4.63 -8.39 0.72
C GLU A 40 5.48 -9.58 0.24
N THR A 41 6.67 -9.76 0.81
CA THR A 41 7.64 -10.74 0.31
C THR A 41 7.24 -12.20 0.57
N GLY A 42 7.94 -13.15 -0.05
CA GLY A 42 7.69 -14.59 0.14
C GLY A 42 6.32 -15.00 -0.39
N GLN A 43 5.54 -15.77 0.38
CA GLN A 43 4.24 -16.27 -0.10
C GLN A 43 3.25 -15.16 -0.51
N ARG A 44 3.44 -13.92 -0.01
CA ARG A 44 2.56 -12.78 -0.30
C ARG A 44 2.93 -12.00 -1.57
N HIS A 45 3.95 -12.41 -2.33
CA HIS A 45 4.52 -11.60 -3.42
C HIS A 45 3.56 -11.34 -4.61
N GLN A 46 2.40 -12.00 -4.66
CA GLN A 46 1.34 -11.80 -5.66
C GLN A 46 0.04 -11.26 -5.03
N PHE A 47 0.15 -10.23 -4.17
CA PHE A 47 -1.01 -9.56 -3.56
C PHE A 47 -1.91 -10.54 -2.79
N THR A 48 -3.05 -10.96 -3.37
CA THR A 48 -4.03 -11.84 -2.72
C THR A 48 -3.86 -13.32 -3.05
N THR A 49 -2.94 -13.75 -3.94
CA THR A 49 -2.83 -15.18 -4.34
C THR A 49 -2.63 -16.14 -3.17
N PHE A 50 -1.91 -15.73 -2.12
CA PHE A 50 -1.72 -16.55 -0.92
C PHE A 50 -3.03 -16.82 -0.15
N GLN A 51 -4.10 -16.07 -0.43
CA GLN A 51 -5.41 -16.27 0.17
C GLN A 51 -6.19 -17.43 -0.44
N ALA A 52 -5.81 -17.93 -1.62
CA ALA A 52 -6.48 -19.09 -2.22
C ALA A 52 -6.50 -20.30 -1.26
N GLN A 53 -5.42 -20.50 -0.49
CA GLN A 53 -5.31 -21.60 0.47
C GLN A 53 -6.32 -21.51 1.63
N VAL A 54 -6.84 -20.32 1.92
CA VAL A 54 -7.83 -20.10 3.00
C VAL A 54 -9.11 -20.88 2.73
N PHE A 55 -9.49 -21.05 1.46
CA PHE A 55 -10.68 -21.80 1.04
C PHE A 55 -10.40 -23.30 0.79
N GLY A 56 -9.16 -23.74 0.98
CA GLY A 56 -8.72 -25.12 0.74
C GLY A 56 -9.40 -26.18 1.62
N ALA A 57 -10.13 -25.76 2.66
CA ALA A 57 -10.97 -26.64 3.48
C ALA A 57 -12.08 -27.32 2.67
N TYR A 58 -12.56 -26.69 1.59
CA TYR A 58 -13.52 -27.28 0.65
C TYR A 58 -13.05 -27.07 -0.80
N PRO A 59 -12.19 -27.96 -1.35
CA PRO A 59 -11.58 -27.77 -2.66
C PRO A 59 -12.55 -27.49 -3.83
N PRO A 60 -13.78 -28.03 -3.89
CA PRO A 60 -14.72 -27.69 -4.97
C PRO A 60 -15.10 -26.20 -5.04
N MET A 61 -14.97 -25.44 -3.93
CA MET A 61 -15.21 -24.00 -3.88
C MET A 61 -14.15 -23.19 -4.62
N LEU A 62 -12.97 -23.76 -4.89
CA LEU A 62 -11.87 -23.05 -5.53
C LEU A 62 -12.10 -22.86 -7.04
N THR A 63 -11.69 -21.70 -7.52
CA THR A 63 -11.53 -21.42 -8.95
C THR A 63 -10.21 -22.00 -9.47
N GLU A 64 -10.13 -22.16 -10.79
CA GLU A 64 -8.87 -22.33 -11.50
C GLU A 64 -8.41 -20.94 -11.94
N PHE A 65 -7.72 -20.23 -11.05
CA PHE A 65 -7.26 -18.87 -11.33
C PHE A 65 -6.15 -18.87 -12.38
N ILE A 66 -6.39 -18.13 -13.47
CA ILE A 66 -5.43 -17.89 -14.54
C ILE A 66 -5.33 -16.37 -14.74
N HIS A 67 -4.10 -15.84 -14.74
CA HIS A 67 -3.87 -14.41 -14.95
C HIS A 67 -4.45 -13.94 -16.29
N ASN A 68 -5.13 -12.78 -16.27
CA ASN A 68 -5.72 -12.15 -17.46
C ASN A 68 -6.70 -13.06 -18.25
N ALA A 69 -7.43 -13.94 -17.56
CA ALA A 69 -8.41 -14.82 -18.18
C ALA A 69 -9.75 -14.80 -17.43
N PRO A 70 -10.87 -15.14 -18.10
CA PRO A 70 -12.15 -15.31 -17.43
C PRO A 70 -12.07 -16.34 -16.31
N ILE A 71 -12.69 -16.03 -15.17
CA ILE A 71 -12.78 -16.94 -14.03
C ILE A 71 -13.72 -18.09 -14.42
N ASN A 72 -13.25 -19.32 -14.26
CA ASN A 72 -14.05 -20.50 -14.54
C ASN A 72 -15.25 -20.57 -13.58
N THR A 73 -16.41 -20.93 -14.11
CA THR A 73 -17.63 -21.13 -13.31
C THR A 73 -18.07 -22.57 -13.42
N ARG A 74 -18.43 -23.16 -12.28
CA ARG A 74 -18.99 -24.51 -12.17
C ARG A 74 -20.40 -24.44 -11.57
N GLU A 75 -21.22 -25.45 -11.87
CA GLU A 75 -22.53 -25.63 -11.25
C GLU A 75 -22.41 -26.47 -9.98
N PHE A 76 -23.24 -26.17 -8.99
CA PHE A 76 -23.28 -26.83 -7.69
C PHE A 76 -24.73 -27.10 -7.29
N THR A 77 -25.00 -28.24 -6.67
CA THR A 77 -26.30 -28.51 -6.05
C THR A 77 -26.43 -27.73 -4.74
N PRO A 78 -27.67 -27.46 -4.26
CA PRO A 78 -27.88 -26.82 -2.96
C PRO A 78 -27.16 -27.54 -1.80
N GLU A 79 -27.11 -28.87 -1.82
CA GLU A 79 -26.43 -29.68 -0.80
C GLU A 79 -24.92 -29.46 -0.82
N GLN A 80 -24.31 -29.32 -2.00
CA GLN A 80 -22.87 -29.02 -2.13
C GLN A 80 -22.54 -27.60 -1.64
N LEU A 81 -23.45 -26.64 -1.89
CA LEU A 81 -23.30 -25.28 -1.37
C LEU A 81 -23.36 -25.28 0.16
N GLU A 82 -24.36 -25.94 0.74
CA GLU A 82 -24.51 -26.04 2.19
C GLU A 82 -23.30 -26.75 2.83
N GLU A 83 -22.89 -27.89 2.27
CA GLU A 83 -21.71 -28.64 2.72
C GLU A 83 -20.44 -27.77 2.70
N GLY A 84 -20.20 -27.06 1.59
CA GLY A 84 -19.02 -26.22 1.44
C GLY A 84 -18.98 -25.06 2.43
N ILE A 85 -20.12 -24.40 2.66
CA ILE A 85 -20.23 -23.31 3.64
C ILE A 85 -20.05 -23.80 5.07
N GLU A 86 -20.68 -24.91 5.45
CA GLU A 86 -20.53 -25.47 6.79
C GLU A 86 -19.11 -25.99 7.04
N THR A 87 -18.46 -26.54 6.02
CA THR A 87 -17.05 -26.96 6.08
C THR A 87 -16.14 -25.75 6.32
N LEU A 88 -16.34 -24.65 5.59
CA LEU A 88 -15.55 -23.43 5.73
C LEU A 88 -15.71 -22.80 7.12
N LYS A 89 -16.94 -22.74 7.66
CA LYS A 89 -17.19 -22.24 9.02
C LYS A 89 -16.51 -23.09 10.08
N LYS A 90 -16.62 -24.43 10.00
CA LYS A 90 -15.98 -25.36 10.93
C LYS A 90 -14.46 -25.27 10.90
N ALA A 91 -13.89 -24.97 9.73
CA ALA A 91 -12.45 -24.78 9.58
C ALA A 91 -11.92 -23.53 10.32
N GLY A 92 -12.79 -22.56 10.64
CA GLY A 92 -12.39 -21.37 11.40
C GLY A 92 -11.31 -20.57 10.68
N ILE A 93 -11.57 -20.19 9.42
CA ILE A 93 -10.57 -19.60 8.53
C ILE A 93 -9.81 -18.43 9.15
N ARG A 94 -8.51 -18.38 8.85
CA ARG A 94 -7.58 -17.32 9.23
C ARG A 94 -6.92 -16.78 7.97
N THR A 95 -6.91 -15.46 7.81
CA THR A 95 -6.35 -14.81 6.62
C THR A 95 -4.82 -14.78 6.64
N GLY A 96 -4.20 -14.75 7.83
CA GLY A 96 -2.75 -14.72 8.00
C GLY A 96 -2.12 -13.34 7.76
N TYR A 97 -2.92 -12.31 7.45
CA TYR A 97 -2.42 -10.93 7.35
C TYR A 97 -1.86 -10.42 8.68
N ASP A 98 -2.46 -10.83 9.79
CA ASP A 98 -2.05 -10.52 11.15
C ASP A 98 -0.72 -11.17 11.52
N ASP A 99 -0.59 -12.47 11.31
CA ASP A 99 0.67 -13.19 11.55
C ASP A 99 1.83 -12.53 10.77
N ALA A 100 1.62 -12.25 9.48
CA ALA A 100 2.63 -11.61 8.64
C ALA A 100 2.99 -10.18 9.12
N ALA A 101 1.99 -9.36 9.45
CA ALA A 101 2.23 -7.99 9.91
C ALA A 101 3.00 -7.96 11.24
N ILE A 102 2.68 -8.85 12.18
CA ILE A 102 3.35 -8.93 13.49
C ILE A 102 4.81 -9.39 13.32
N GLU A 103 5.06 -10.38 12.47
CA GLU A 103 6.42 -10.85 12.14
C GLU A 103 7.25 -9.74 11.47
N SER A 104 6.68 -9.05 10.48
CA SER A 104 7.35 -7.94 9.80
C SER A 104 7.57 -6.72 10.72
N TYR A 105 6.66 -6.45 11.66
CA TYR A 105 6.82 -5.38 12.65
C TYR A 105 7.99 -5.66 13.62
N ALA A 106 8.25 -6.93 13.96
CA ALA A 106 9.44 -7.27 14.75
C ALA A 106 10.74 -6.88 14.02
N VAL A 107 10.80 -7.08 12.70
CA VAL A 107 11.93 -6.63 11.86
C VAL A 107 11.98 -5.10 11.79
N PHE A 108 10.84 -4.43 11.61
CA PHE A 108 10.73 -2.98 11.60
C PHE A 108 11.32 -2.35 12.87
N ARG A 109 10.93 -2.85 14.05
CA ARG A 109 11.46 -2.36 15.34
C ARG A 109 12.96 -2.53 15.44
N LYS A 110 13.46 -3.72 15.10
CA LYS A 110 14.91 -4.01 15.10
C LYS A 110 15.67 -3.03 14.22
N LEU A 111 15.18 -2.73 13.01
CA LEU A 111 15.85 -1.81 12.09
C LEU A 111 15.72 -0.34 12.49
N ARG A 112 14.63 0.03 13.18
CA ARG A 112 14.51 1.36 13.81
C ARG A 112 15.50 1.52 14.97
N ASP A 113 15.68 0.52 15.80
CA ASP A 113 16.65 0.54 16.91
C ASP A 113 18.10 0.62 16.39
N GLN A 114 18.35 0.10 15.19
CA GLN A 114 19.63 0.22 14.47
C GLN A 114 19.81 1.56 13.73
N GLY A 115 18.80 2.43 13.72
CA GLY A 115 18.84 3.72 13.01
C GLY A 115 18.64 3.64 11.50
N VAL A 116 18.35 2.46 10.94
CA VAL A 116 18.05 2.28 9.51
C VAL A 116 16.72 2.93 9.15
N ILE A 117 15.71 2.72 10.00
CA ILE A 117 14.40 3.36 9.86
C ILE A 117 14.37 4.58 10.80
N PRO A 118 14.24 5.81 10.27
CA PRO A 118 14.18 7.00 11.11
C PRO A 118 12.99 6.99 12.07
N LYS A 119 13.16 7.65 13.22
CA LYS A 119 12.03 7.91 14.14
C LYS A 119 10.93 8.72 13.42
N GLY A 120 9.68 8.38 13.69
CA GLY A 120 8.51 9.02 13.08
C GLY A 120 8.05 8.39 11.76
N VAL A 121 8.81 7.44 11.19
CA VAL A 121 8.27 6.53 10.16
C VAL A 121 7.31 5.55 10.81
N ARG A 122 6.16 5.31 10.17
CA ARG A 122 5.20 4.26 10.53
C ARG A 122 5.38 3.00 9.69
N PHE A 123 5.10 1.86 10.29
CA PHE A 123 4.95 0.59 9.61
C PHE A 123 3.59 0.53 8.91
N GLN A 124 3.61 0.32 7.60
CA GLN A 124 2.42 0.25 6.76
C GLN A 124 1.98 -1.22 6.57
N VAL A 125 0.73 -1.50 6.87
CA VAL A 125 0.08 -2.79 6.60
C VAL A 125 -0.98 -2.58 5.53
N CYS A 126 -0.82 -3.25 4.38
CA CYS A 126 -1.77 -3.20 3.27
C CYS A 126 -2.74 -4.38 3.35
N LEU A 127 -4.05 -4.09 3.31
CA LEU A 127 -5.11 -5.08 3.37
C LEU A 127 -6.06 -4.92 2.17
N PRO A 128 -6.41 -6.02 1.48
CA PRO A 128 -7.38 -5.96 0.38
C PRO A 128 -8.80 -5.82 0.91
N THR A 129 -9.71 -5.25 0.11
CA THR A 129 -11.14 -5.51 0.30
C THR A 129 -11.46 -7.00 0.10
N VAL A 130 -12.56 -7.49 0.68
CA VAL A 130 -13.03 -8.88 0.53
C VAL A 130 -13.17 -9.26 -0.95
N ALA A 131 -13.67 -8.33 -1.76
CA ALA A 131 -13.82 -8.52 -3.20
C ALA A 131 -12.52 -8.89 -3.92
N ASN A 132 -11.39 -8.28 -3.53
CA ASN A 132 -10.07 -8.58 -4.11
C ASN A 132 -9.57 -10.00 -3.79
N VAL A 133 -10.21 -10.71 -2.86
CA VAL A 133 -9.86 -12.06 -2.44
C VAL A 133 -10.87 -13.08 -2.94
N ILE A 134 -12.16 -12.91 -2.63
CA ILE A 134 -13.14 -13.95 -2.92
C ILE A 134 -13.43 -14.04 -4.42
N LEU A 135 -13.42 -12.91 -5.15
CA LEU A 135 -13.72 -12.91 -6.58
C LEU A 135 -12.77 -13.82 -7.38
N PRO A 136 -11.43 -13.70 -7.28
CA PRO A 136 -10.53 -14.54 -8.05
C PRO A 136 -10.44 -15.99 -7.57
N PHE A 137 -10.73 -16.31 -6.30
CA PHE A 137 -10.42 -17.62 -5.70
C PHE A 137 -11.63 -18.47 -5.29
N VAL A 138 -12.85 -17.91 -5.31
CA VAL A 138 -14.07 -18.58 -4.89
C VAL A 138 -15.05 -18.67 -6.05
N GLN A 139 -15.57 -19.87 -6.29
CA GLN A 139 -16.58 -20.14 -7.31
C GLN A 139 -17.80 -19.24 -7.12
N ARG A 140 -18.33 -18.69 -8.22
CA ARG A 140 -19.39 -17.66 -8.22
C ARG A 140 -20.60 -18.03 -7.34
N ALA A 141 -21.00 -19.30 -7.35
CA ALA A 141 -22.14 -19.80 -6.58
C ALA A 141 -21.97 -19.67 -5.05
N PHE A 142 -20.73 -19.58 -4.55
CA PHE A 142 -20.43 -19.46 -3.13
C PHE A 142 -20.25 -18.01 -2.66
N LEU A 143 -20.01 -17.05 -3.56
CA LEU A 143 -19.65 -15.67 -3.19
C LEU A 143 -20.63 -15.02 -2.20
N PRO A 144 -21.98 -15.09 -2.39
CA PRO A 144 -22.92 -14.45 -1.47
C PRO A 144 -22.82 -14.96 -0.02
N SER A 145 -22.45 -16.23 0.15
CA SER A 145 -22.37 -16.88 1.46
C SER A 145 -20.96 -16.81 2.07
N VAL A 146 -19.92 -16.74 1.24
CA VAL A 146 -18.51 -16.69 1.68
C VAL A 146 -18.10 -15.28 2.08
N GLU A 147 -18.68 -14.25 1.47
CA GLU A 147 -18.33 -12.85 1.73
C GLU A 147 -18.32 -12.50 3.22
N GLY A 148 -19.42 -12.78 3.94
CA GLY A 148 -19.50 -12.52 5.38
C GLY A 148 -18.50 -13.32 6.21
N ILE A 149 -18.25 -14.59 5.84
CA ILE A 149 -17.31 -15.47 6.56
C ILE A 149 -15.88 -14.94 6.43
N TYR A 150 -15.50 -14.49 5.23
CA TYR A 150 -14.18 -13.93 4.98
C TYR A 150 -14.04 -12.52 5.56
N GLU A 151 -15.07 -11.67 5.48
CA GLU A 151 -15.10 -10.34 6.11
C GLU A 151 -14.84 -10.43 7.62
N GLU A 152 -15.54 -11.32 8.32
CA GLU A 152 -15.31 -11.56 9.74
C GLU A 152 -13.88 -12.03 10.04
N ALA A 153 -13.30 -12.90 9.20
CA ALA A 153 -11.93 -13.37 9.37
C ALA A 153 -10.90 -12.26 9.16
N LEU A 154 -11.11 -11.41 8.14
CA LEU A 154 -10.26 -10.26 7.85
C LEU A 154 -10.33 -9.24 8.99
N PHE A 155 -11.51 -8.96 9.54
CA PHE A 155 -11.67 -8.02 10.65
C PHE A 155 -11.08 -8.55 11.97
N ARG A 156 -11.15 -9.87 12.22
CA ARG A 156 -10.41 -10.48 13.33
C ARG A 156 -8.90 -10.28 13.18
N ALA A 157 -8.36 -10.46 11.97
CA ALA A 157 -6.94 -10.21 11.70
C ALA A 157 -6.59 -8.73 11.91
N LEU A 158 -7.37 -7.79 11.36
CA LEU A 158 -7.16 -6.35 11.56
C LEU A 158 -7.20 -5.95 13.04
N ARG A 159 -8.13 -6.49 13.84
CA ARG A 159 -8.16 -6.24 15.28
C ARG A 159 -6.87 -6.69 15.95
N ARG A 160 -6.41 -7.92 15.68
CA ARG A 160 -5.17 -8.44 16.25
C ARG A 160 -3.93 -7.61 15.83
N ILE A 161 -3.88 -7.12 14.59
CA ILE A 161 -2.81 -6.23 14.12
C ILE A 161 -2.74 -4.98 14.99
N GLN A 162 -3.88 -4.35 15.26
CA GLN A 162 -3.96 -3.14 16.08
C GLN A 162 -3.67 -3.41 17.57
N ASP A 163 -4.03 -4.59 18.08
CA ASP A 163 -3.74 -4.98 19.47
C ASP A 163 -2.24 -5.26 19.70
N GLU A 164 -1.53 -5.79 18.69
CA GLU A 164 -0.14 -6.24 18.81
C GLU A 164 0.87 -5.19 18.31
N ILE A 165 0.45 -4.25 17.47
CA ILE A 165 1.30 -3.19 16.92
C ILE A 165 0.87 -1.83 17.52
N PRO A 166 1.77 -1.11 18.22
CA PRO A 166 1.46 0.20 18.76
C PRO A 166 0.88 1.15 17.71
N HIS A 167 -0.26 1.78 18.02
CA HIS A 167 -1.01 2.59 17.05
C HIS A 167 -0.20 3.76 16.47
N HIS A 168 0.72 4.33 17.26
CA HIS A 168 1.61 5.41 16.79
C HIS A 168 2.66 4.95 15.78
N ASP A 169 2.91 3.64 15.70
CA ASP A 169 3.77 3.02 14.70
C ASP A 169 2.98 2.49 13.50
N LEU A 170 1.67 2.34 13.59
CA LEU A 170 0.87 1.65 12.59
C LEU A 170 0.23 2.62 11.58
N ALA A 171 0.22 2.22 10.31
CA ALA A 171 -0.63 2.76 9.26
C ALA A 171 -1.29 1.61 8.51
N ILE A 172 -2.61 1.66 8.34
CA ILE A 172 -3.40 0.71 7.56
C ILE A 172 -3.65 1.31 6.18
N GLN A 173 -3.42 0.54 5.14
CA GLN A 173 -3.85 0.86 3.78
C GLN A 173 -4.92 -0.14 3.33
N ILE A 174 -6.02 0.36 2.79
CA ILE A 174 -7.05 -0.47 2.14
C ILE A 174 -6.83 -0.44 0.62
N ASP A 175 -6.65 -1.61 0.03
CA ASP A 175 -6.41 -1.77 -1.40
C ASP A 175 -7.71 -2.13 -2.14
N THR A 176 -8.07 -1.31 -3.14
CA THR A 176 -9.41 -1.32 -3.73
C THR A 176 -9.40 -1.65 -5.23
N ALA A 177 -8.73 -2.73 -5.64
CA ALA A 177 -8.55 -3.07 -7.07
C ALA A 177 -9.85 -3.55 -7.75
N ALA A 178 -10.43 -4.66 -7.29
CA ALA A 178 -11.70 -5.19 -7.79
C ALA A 178 -12.84 -4.17 -7.67
N ASP A 179 -12.80 -3.36 -6.62
CA ASP A 179 -13.77 -2.31 -6.36
C ASP A 179 -13.72 -1.19 -7.41
N THR A 180 -12.52 -0.85 -7.89
CA THR A 180 -12.36 0.07 -9.01
C THR A 180 -12.96 -0.54 -10.28
N ALA A 181 -12.77 -1.84 -10.49
CA ALA A 181 -13.36 -2.55 -11.63
C ALA A 181 -14.88 -2.53 -11.61
N PHE A 182 -15.50 -2.85 -10.46
CA PHE A 182 -16.95 -2.79 -10.31
C PHE A 182 -17.48 -1.38 -10.59
N TRP A 183 -16.79 -0.36 -10.10
CA TRP A 183 -17.20 1.03 -10.30
C TRP A 183 -17.07 1.47 -11.75
N GLU A 184 -15.95 1.15 -12.42
CA GLU A 184 -15.77 1.41 -13.86
C GLU A 184 -16.84 0.71 -14.70
N ALA A 185 -17.21 -0.53 -14.33
CA ALA A 185 -18.24 -1.30 -15.01
C ALA A 185 -19.66 -0.73 -14.87
N THR A 186 -19.88 0.27 -14.01
CA THR A 186 -21.17 0.98 -13.91
C THR A 186 -21.44 1.89 -15.11
N ASN A 187 -20.41 2.27 -15.87
CA ASN A 187 -20.58 3.01 -17.11
C ASN A 187 -20.73 2.03 -18.29
N PRO A 188 -21.90 1.94 -18.95
CA PRO A 188 -22.08 1.03 -20.08
C PRO A 188 -21.13 1.30 -21.26
N GLU A 189 -20.59 2.52 -21.38
CA GLU A 189 -19.65 2.89 -22.46
C GLU A 189 -18.24 2.31 -22.24
N THR A 190 -17.86 1.97 -21.00
CA THR A 190 -16.55 1.38 -20.68
C THR A 190 -16.55 -0.14 -20.84
N VAL A 191 -17.71 -0.79 -20.69
CA VAL A 191 -17.87 -2.25 -20.81
C VAL A 191 -18.03 -2.65 -22.27
N LYS A 192 -16.92 -2.99 -22.92
CA LYS A 192 -16.90 -3.54 -24.30
C LYS A 192 -16.87 -5.06 -24.29
N GLU A 193 -17.33 -5.67 -25.38
CA GLU A 193 -17.14 -7.11 -25.63
C GLU A 193 -15.64 -7.44 -25.57
N ASN A 194 -15.27 -8.43 -24.75
CA ASN A 194 -13.89 -8.82 -24.41
C ASN A 194 -13.07 -7.82 -23.57
N SER A 195 -13.70 -6.85 -22.91
CA SER A 195 -13.01 -6.05 -21.88
C SER A 195 -12.82 -6.87 -20.59
N GLY A 196 -11.72 -6.65 -19.86
CA GLY A 196 -11.51 -7.31 -18.56
C GLY A 196 -12.57 -6.94 -17.52
N LEU A 197 -13.25 -5.79 -17.68
CA LEU A 197 -14.42 -5.40 -16.89
C LEU A 197 -15.57 -6.41 -16.96
N ALA A 198 -15.70 -7.17 -18.05
CA ALA A 198 -16.69 -8.23 -18.16
C ALA A 198 -16.52 -9.33 -17.11
N TRP A 199 -15.32 -9.46 -16.50
CA TRP A 199 -15.05 -10.43 -15.43
C TRP A 199 -15.52 -9.94 -14.06
N PHE A 200 -15.72 -8.63 -13.89
CA PHE A 200 -16.12 -8.00 -12.64
C PHE A 200 -17.63 -7.78 -12.62
N GLN A 201 -18.39 -8.88 -12.73
CA GLN A 201 -19.84 -8.85 -12.58
C GLN A 201 -20.22 -9.01 -11.09
N PRO A 202 -20.93 -8.04 -10.49
CA PRO A 202 -21.42 -8.15 -9.11
C PRO A 202 -22.12 -9.49 -8.85
N TRP A 203 -21.96 -10.03 -7.65
CA TRP A 203 -22.71 -11.22 -7.17
C TRP A 203 -23.88 -10.85 -6.25
N TRP A 204 -24.12 -9.56 -6.06
CA TRP A 204 -25.22 -9.00 -5.29
C TRP A 204 -26.18 -8.24 -6.21
N GLU A 205 -27.38 -7.97 -5.70
CA GLU A 205 -28.36 -7.09 -6.33
C GLU A 205 -28.26 -5.67 -5.77
N GLY A 206 -28.60 -4.67 -6.60
CA GLY A 206 -28.67 -3.26 -6.18
C GLY A 206 -27.58 -2.38 -6.79
N ASP A 207 -27.49 -1.15 -6.28
CA ASP A 207 -26.55 -0.16 -6.78
C ASP A 207 -25.11 -0.48 -6.34
N VAL A 208 -24.20 -0.63 -7.31
CA VAL A 208 -22.79 -0.98 -7.08
C VAL A 208 -22.09 0.07 -6.23
N LYS A 209 -22.35 1.36 -6.49
CA LYS A 209 -21.69 2.48 -5.79
C LYS A 209 -22.08 2.50 -4.31
N GLN A 210 -23.37 2.31 -4.03
CA GLN A 210 -23.90 2.20 -2.68
C GLN A 210 -23.38 0.96 -1.96
N TYR A 211 -23.39 -0.21 -2.61
CA TYR A 211 -22.89 -1.46 -2.03
C TYR A 211 -21.44 -1.31 -1.58
N TYR A 212 -20.58 -0.85 -2.49
CA TYR A 212 -19.17 -0.67 -2.20
C TYR A 212 -18.94 0.39 -1.12
N THR A 213 -19.63 1.54 -1.21
CA THR A 213 -19.46 2.62 -0.21
C THR A 213 -19.82 2.11 1.19
N ASN A 214 -20.90 1.33 1.31
CA ASN A 214 -21.27 0.71 2.59
C ASN A 214 -20.23 -0.30 3.07
N TYR A 215 -19.66 -1.11 2.18
CA TYR A 215 -18.57 -2.04 2.51
C TYR A 215 -17.34 -1.29 3.02
N LEU A 216 -16.88 -0.28 2.28
CA LEU A 216 -15.71 0.49 2.66
C LEU A 216 -15.92 1.20 4.01
N GLN A 217 -17.10 1.76 4.27
CA GLN A 217 -17.44 2.33 5.58
C GLN A 217 -17.37 1.31 6.72
N ARG A 218 -17.86 0.08 6.51
CA ARG A 218 -17.75 -0.98 7.53
C ARG A 218 -16.29 -1.34 7.82
N PHE A 219 -15.46 -1.45 6.78
CA PHE A 219 -14.03 -1.72 6.91
C PHE A 219 -13.34 -0.57 7.67
N ILE A 220 -13.54 0.67 7.22
CA ILE A 220 -12.97 1.86 7.86
C ILE A 220 -13.36 1.92 9.34
N ALA A 221 -14.59 1.56 9.70
CA ALA A 221 -15.05 1.54 11.08
C ALA A 221 -14.34 0.50 11.98
N GLN A 222 -13.59 -0.44 11.40
CA GLN A 222 -12.76 -1.39 12.14
C GLN A 222 -11.37 -0.84 12.50
N VAL A 223 -10.99 0.31 11.95
CA VAL A 223 -9.69 0.95 12.23
C VAL A 223 -9.86 1.92 13.40
N ASP A 224 -9.01 1.79 14.41
CA ASP A 224 -8.99 2.64 15.60
C ASP A 224 -8.59 4.07 15.22
N GLN A 225 -9.25 5.06 15.81
CA GLN A 225 -9.16 6.47 15.41
C GLN A 225 -7.76 7.10 15.50
N ASP A 226 -6.85 6.51 16.28
CA ASP A 226 -5.47 6.94 16.45
C ASP A 226 -4.45 6.12 15.62
N VAL A 227 -4.92 5.16 14.82
CA VAL A 227 -4.16 4.48 13.76
C VAL A 227 -4.30 5.28 12.47
N GLU A 228 -3.23 5.44 11.69
CA GLU A 228 -3.37 6.10 10.40
C GLU A 228 -4.05 5.19 9.38
N LEU A 229 -4.92 5.77 8.55
CA LEU A 229 -5.64 5.05 7.50
C LEU A 229 -5.39 5.69 6.14
N GLY A 230 -5.16 4.88 5.12
CA GLY A 230 -5.14 5.35 3.74
C GLY A 230 -5.77 4.39 2.76
N ILE A 231 -5.98 4.89 1.54
CA ILE A 231 -6.63 4.16 0.45
C ILE A 231 -5.69 4.10 -0.75
N HIS A 232 -5.45 2.90 -1.24
CA HIS A 232 -4.79 2.68 -2.53
C HIS A 232 -5.83 2.29 -3.58
N ASN A 233 -5.98 3.17 -4.57
CA ASN A 233 -6.84 2.94 -5.71
C ASN A 233 -6.00 2.24 -6.80
N CYS A 234 -6.54 1.17 -7.38
CA CYS A 234 -5.79 0.32 -8.29
C CYS A 234 -6.68 -0.14 -9.46
N TYR A 235 -6.14 -0.13 -10.67
CA TYR A 235 -6.75 -0.73 -11.86
C TYR A 235 -6.23 -2.16 -12.13
N GLY A 236 -5.54 -2.72 -11.13
CA GLY A 236 -4.94 -4.06 -11.10
C GLY A 236 -3.84 -4.25 -12.14
N ASP A 237 -2.67 -4.68 -11.69
CA ASP A 237 -1.65 -5.21 -12.59
C ASP A 237 -1.79 -6.74 -12.62
N MET A 238 -1.87 -7.33 -13.82
CA MET A 238 -1.67 -8.76 -14.03
C MET A 238 -0.72 -8.92 -15.21
N ASP A 239 0.48 -9.45 -14.98
CA ASP A 239 1.56 -9.53 -15.99
C ASP A 239 1.85 -8.18 -16.67
N HIS A 240 1.96 -7.09 -15.90
CA HIS A 240 2.26 -5.73 -16.41
C HIS A 240 1.21 -5.17 -17.37
N ARG A 241 -0.02 -5.69 -17.31
CA ARG A 241 -1.17 -5.20 -18.06
C ARG A 241 -2.35 -4.97 -17.12
N HIS A 242 -3.08 -3.89 -17.37
CA HIS A 242 -4.35 -3.64 -16.70
C HIS A 242 -5.47 -4.49 -17.30
N TRP A 243 -6.40 -4.96 -16.47
CA TRP A 243 -7.65 -5.55 -16.96
C TRP A 243 -8.57 -4.49 -17.57
N HIS A 244 -8.35 -3.21 -17.23
CA HIS A 244 -8.96 -2.04 -17.86
C HIS A 244 -7.97 -0.88 -17.85
N GLU A 245 -7.72 -0.29 -19.02
CA GLU A 245 -6.87 0.89 -19.11
C GLU A 245 -7.68 2.16 -18.78
N PRO A 246 -7.41 2.86 -17.67
CA PRO A 246 -8.22 3.99 -17.27
C PRO A 246 -8.00 5.18 -18.19
N ALA A 247 -9.09 5.81 -18.62
CA ALA A 247 -9.04 7.03 -19.43
C ALA A 247 -9.01 8.32 -18.59
N SER A 248 -9.32 8.23 -17.28
CA SER A 248 -9.50 9.38 -16.39
C SER A 248 -9.48 8.97 -14.92
N LEU A 249 -9.05 9.87 -14.03
CA LEU A 249 -9.22 9.71 -12.58
C LEU A 249 -10.66 9.95 -12.08
N ALA A 250 -11.63 10.20 -12.97
CA ALA A 250 -12.99 10.55 -12.59
C ALA A 250 -13.65 9.51 -11.66
N VAL A 251 -13.47 8.21 -11.91
CA VAL A 251 -14.01 7.15 -11.05
C VAL A 251 -13.37 7.15 -9.66
N VAL A 252 -12.04 7.34 -9.59
CA VAL A 252 -11.32 7.45 -8.32
C VAL A 252 -11.78 8.66 -7.51
N VAL A 253 -11.95 9.82 -8.17
CA VAL A 253 -12.41 11.06 -7.55
C VAL A 253 -13.87 10.96 -7.10
N GLU A 254 -14.75 10.44 -7.96
CA GLU A 254 -16.16 10.25 -7.62
C GLU A 254 -16.27 9.35 -6.39
N ARG A 255 -15.60 8.19 -6.38
CA ARG A 255 -15.59 7.28 -5.24
C ARG A 255 -15.12 7.96 -3.96
N ALA A 256 -14.03 8.75 -4.02
CA ALA A 256 -13.55 9.52 -2.89
C ALA A 256 -14.61 10.50 -2.35
N GLN A 257 -15.33 11.20 -3.24
CA GLN A 257 -16.41 12.10 -2.84
C GLN A 257 -17.56 11.40 -2.13
N TRP A 258 -17.84 10.14 -2.48
CA TRP A 258 -18.88 9.34 -1.83
C TRP A 258 -18.52 8.96 -0.40
N PHE A 259 -17.34 8.37 -0.18
CA PHE A 259 -17.01 7.85 1.14
C PHE A 259 -16.40 8.92 2.06
N MET A 260 -15.58 9.85 1.58
CA MET A 260 -14.89 10.82 2.47
C MET A 260 -15.86 11.75 3.19
N LYS A 261 -16.94 12.20 2.53
CA LYS A 261 -17.97 13.09 3.13
C LYS A 261 -18.70 12.46 4.32
N SER A 262 -18.72 11.14 4.39
CA SER A 262 -19.42 10.36 5.41
C SER A 262 -18.46 9.53 6.26
N CYS A 263 -17.14 9.73 6.07
CA CYS A 263 -16.12 8.95 6.71
C CYS A 263 -15.92 9.41 8.15
N ALA A 264 -16.24 8.53 9.10
CA ALA A 264 -16.04 8.80 10.53
C ALA A 264 -14.56 8.78 10.94
N HIS A 265 -13.68 8.22 10.09
CA HIS A 265 -12.24 8.15 10.32
C HIS A 265 -11.50 9.18 9.46
N LYS A 266 -10.40 9.73 9.97
CA LYS A 266 -9.50 10.55 9.15
C LYS A 266 -8.84 9.68 8.07
N ILE A 267 -8.94 10.05 6.80
CA ILE A 267 -8.10 9.46 5.76
C ILE A 267 -6.78 10.22 5.76
N ASN A 268 -5.72 9.59 6.26
CA ASN A 268 -4.39 10.20 6.38
C ASN A 268 -3.70 10.31 5.02
N PHE A 269 -3.89 9.34 4.12
CA PHE A 269 -3.28 9.33 2.81
C PHE A 269 -4.17 8.68 1.74
N PHE A 270 -4.06 9.16 0.51
CA PHE A 270 -4.85 8.71 -0.62
C PHE A 270 -3.95 8.58 -1.84
N HIS A 271 -3.88 7.39 -2.44
CA HIS A 271 -3.04 7.13 -3.60
C HIS A 271 -3.89 7.00 -4.87
N CYS A 272 -3.50 7.71 -5.93
CA CYS A 272 -4.13 7.65 -7.25
C CYS A 272 -3.18 7.03 -8.30
N PRO A 273 -3.63 6.00 -9.05
CA PRO A 273 -2.83 5.39 -10.10
C PRO A 273 -2.82 6.27 -11.37
N VAL A 274 -1.66 6.39 -12.01
CA VAL A 274 -1.51 7.12 -13.28
C VAL A 274 -0.79 6.20 -14.26
N PRO A 275 -1.46 5.71 -15.32
CA PRO A 275 -0.84 4.76 -16.23
C PRO A 275 0.12 5.43 -17.21
N LYS A 276 1.04 4.63 -17.76
CA LYS A 276 1.89 5.04 -18.88
C LYS A 276 1.07 5.48 -20.10
N SER A 277 -0.11 4.89 -20.32
CA SER A 277 -0.99 5.22 -21.45
C SER A 277 -1.56 6.65 -21.39
N ALA A 278 -1.55 7.29 -20.21
CA ALA A 278 -2.01 8.65 -20.02
C ALA A 278 -1.09 9.69 -20.71
N GLU A 279 0.07 9.30 -21.26
CA GLU A 279 1.07 10.23 -21.79
C GLU A 279 0.50 11.25 -22.77
N GLY A 280 -0.35 10.80 -23.69
CA GLY A 280 -0.95 11.65 -24.72
C GLY A 280 -2.03 12.61 -24.20
N HIS A 281 -2.56 12.37 -23.00
CA HIS A 281 -3.75 13.07 -22.47
C HIS A 281 -3.67 13.34 -20.95
N ILE A 282 -2.46 13.42 -20.38
CA ILE A 282 -2.23 13.49 -18.94
C ILE A 282 -2.95 14.65 -18.24
N ASP A 283 -3.02 15.82 -18.88
CA ASP A 283 -3.73 16.98 -18.33
C ASP A 283 -5.24 16.69 -18.17
N ALA A 284 -5.84 15.96 -19.12
CA ALA A 284 -7.24 15.54 -19.05
C ALA A 284 -7.43 14.39 -18.05
N TYR A 285 -6.49 13.44 -18.00
CA TYR A 285 -6.51 12.32 -17.05
C TYR A 285 -6.52 12.81 -15.59
N LEU A 286 -5.71 13.82 -15.28
CA LEU A 286 -5.58 14.41 -13.93
C LEU A 286 -6.61 15.51 -13.63
N ALA A 287 -7.32 16.03 -14.63
CA ALA A 287 -8.28 17.13 -14.44
C ALA A 287 -9.31 16.92 -13.32
N PRO A 288 -9.87 15.70 -13.11
CA PRO A 288 -10.83 15.45 -12.03
C PRO A 288 -10.28 15.72 -10.63
N LEU A 289 -8.96 15.70 -10.41
CA LEU A 289 -8.37 15.95 -9.08
C LEU A 289 -8.78 17.30 -8.51
N LYS A 290 -9.12 18.29 -9.34
CA LYS A 290 -9.64 19.60 -8.88
C LYS A 290 -10.86 19.47 -7.98
N ASP A 291 -11.71 18.47 -8.22
CA ASP A 291 -12.92 18.22 -7.45
C ASP A 291 -12.65 17.40 -6.17
N LEU A 292 -11.43 16.85 -6.04
CA LEU A 292 -10.96 16.12 -4.86
C LEU A 292 -10.17 17.03 -3.90
N VAL A 293 -9.42 18.01 -4.42
CA VAL A 293 -8.58 18.91 -3.61
C VAL A 293 -9.29 19.47 -2.37
N PRO A 294 -10.51 20.04 -2.46
CA PRO A 294 -11.17 20.62 -1.29
C PRO A 294 -11.39 19.60 -0.16
N LEU A 295 -11.71 18.34 -0.50
CA LEU A 295 -11.89 17.27 0.49
C LEU A 295 -10.56 16.84 1.11
N LEU A 296 -9.49 16.80 0.32
CA LEU A 296 -8.15 16.49 0.84
C LEU A 296 -7.68 17.57 1.83
N GLU A 297 -7.93 18.83 1.52
CA GLU A 297 -7.59 19.97 2.39
C GLU A 297 -8.42 19.95 3.68
N GLU A 298 -9.74 19.72 3.58
CA GLU A 298 -10.64 19.64 4.72
C GLU A 298 -10.22 18.54 5.72
N HIS A 299 -9.84 17.37 5.21
CA HIS A 299 -9.42 16.25 6.04
C HIS A 299 -7.92 16.27 6.40
N GLY A 300 -7.12 17.17 5.78
CA GLY A 300 -5.67 17.12 5.87
C GLY A 300 -5.09 15.78 5.37
N THR A 301 -5.65 15.27 4.27
CA THR A 301 -5.28 14.02 3.60
C THR A 301 -4.07 14.24 2.70
N GLU A 302 -3.06 13.38 2.82
CA GLU A 302 -1.89 13.40 1.95
C GLU A 302 -2.19 12.71 0.62
N LEU A 303 -2.09 13.43 -0.49
CA LEU A 303 -2.25 12.85 -1.82
C LEU A 303 -0.92 12.30 -2.35
N TYR A 304 -0.94 11.06 -2.82
CA TYR A 304 0.18 10.45 -3.54
C TYR A 304 -0.25 10.10 -4.97
N LEU A 305 0.53 10.53 -5.96
CA LEU A 305 0.24 10.25 -7.37
C LEU A 305 1.24 9.23 -7.92
N GLY A 306 0.71 8.21 -8.58
CA GLY A 306 1.46 7.13 -9.23
C GLY A 306 2.20 7.55 -10.50
N VAL A 307 2.94 8.66 -10.47
CA VAL A 307 3.56 9.29 -11.64
C VAL A 307 4.97 8.80 -11.96
N ILE A 308 5.49 7.86 -11.17
CA ILE A 308 6.82 7.29 -11.36
C ILE A 308 6.71 5.98 -12.14
N HIS A 309 7.44 5.92 -13.24
CA HIS A 309 7.56 4.73 -14.08
C HIS A 309 9.04 4.43 -14.33
N GLU A 310 9.39 3.15 -14.27
CA GLU A 310 10.74 2.64 -14.43
C GLU A 310 11.33 3.04 -15.78
N ASN A 311 12.58 3.50 -15.79
CA ASN A 311 13.33 3.91 -16.97
C ASN A 311 12.68 5.05 -17.78
N LYS A 312 11.84 5.89 -17.14
CA LYS A 312 11.07 6.96 -17.82
C LYS A 312 11.21 8.34 -17.13
N PRO A 313 12.42 8.94 -17.10
CA PRO A 313 12.63 10.25 -16.47
C PRO A 313 11.82 11.39 -17.12
N GLU A 314 11.75 11.43 -18.46
CA GLU A 314 11.02 12.48 -19.17
C GLU A 314 9.50 12.38 -18.97
N LEU A 315 8.97 11.15 -18.94
CA LEU A 315 7.56 10.91 -18.62
C LEU A 315 7.26 11.35 -17.19
N THR A 316 8.12 10.97 -16.24
CA THR A 316 8.01 11.37 -14.83
C THR A 316 7.94 12.88 -14.69
N LYS A 317 8.86 13.60 -15.35
CA LYS A 317 8.86 15.07 -15.34
C LYS A 317 7.56 15.64 -15.91
N LYS A 318 7.13 15.14 -17.07
CA LYS A 318 5.87 15.55 -17.72
C LYS A 318 4.66 15.35 -16.80
N TYR A 319 4.58 14.22 -16.10
CA TYR A 319 3.47 13.90 -15.21
C TYR A 319 3.48 14.76 -13.95
N VAL A 320 4.65 15.01 -13.37
CA VAL A 320 4.81 15.95 -12.24
C VAL A 320 4.39 17.37 -12.64
N GLU A 321 4.81 17.84 -13.82
CA GLU A 321 4.40 19.15 -14.35
C GLU A 321 2.90 19.24 -14.61
N ALA A 322 2.26 18.17 -15.11
CA ALA A 322 0.82 18.11 -15.29
C ALA A 322 0.06 18.14 -13.94
N ALA A 323 0.52 17.37 -12.95
CA ALA A 323 -0.05 17.34 -11.60
C ALA A 323 0.00 18.72 -10.94
N GLN A 324 1.11 19.46 -11.07
CA GLN A 324 1.27 20.81 -10.49
C GLN A 324 0.26 21.84 -11.02
N LYS A 325 -0.35 21.60 -12.19
CA LYS A 325 -1.40 22.48 -12.73
C LYS A 325 -2.75 22.31 -12.02
N VAL A 326 -2.95 21.18 -11.32
CA VAL A 326 -4.26 20.79 -10.78
C VAL A 326 -4.26 20.53 -9.27
N VAL A 327 -3.13 20.11 -8.68
CA VAL A 327 -2.99 19.91 -7.23
C VAL A 327 -1.87 20.78 -6.65
N PRO A 328 -2.12 21.52 -5.55
CA PRO A 328 -1.13 22.41 -4.94
C PRO A 328 0.01 21.66 -4.25
N GLU A 329 -0.30 20.51 -3.64
CA GLU A 329 0.65 19.69 -2.89
C GLU A 329 0.32 18.21 -3.10
N PHE A 330 1.35 17.41 -3.37
CA PHE A 330 1.25 15.96 -3.54
C PHE A 330 2.63 15.31 -3.32
N GLY A 331 2.63 14.04 -2.93
CA GLY A 331 3.79 13.15 -2.99
C GLY A 331 3.76 12.27 -4.24
N VAL A 332 4.86 11.57 -4.50
CA VAL A 332 4.98 10.68 -5.67
C VAL A 332 5.02 9.21 -5.26
N ALA A 333 4.56 8.35 -6.15
CA ALA A 333 4.60 6.90 -6.01
C ALA A 333 4.72 6.26 -7.40
N THR A 334 4.93 4.95 -7.43
CA THR A 334 4.61 4.13 -8.59
C THR A 334 3.09 4.01 -8.75
N GLU A 335 2.65 3.62 -9.95
CA GLU A 335 1.23 3.40 -10.25
C GLU A 335 0.60 2.30 -9.38
N CYS A 336 1.33 1.22 -9.12
CA CYS A 336 0.92 0.07 -8.32
C CYS A 336 2.13 -0.42 -7.49
N GLY A 337 1.95 -1.47 -6.69
CA GLY A 337 3.04 -2.17 -6.02
C GLY A 337 4.05 -2.76 -7.01
N GLY A 338 5.32 -2.80 -6.61
CA GLY A 338 6.44 -3.20 -7.46
C GLY A 338 6.78 -4.69 -7.40
N GLY A 339 6.03 -5.52 -6.68
CA GLY A 339 6.40 -6.92 -6.41
C GLY A 339 6.61 -7.82 -7.64
N ARG A 340 6.14 -7.40 -8.83
CA ARG A 340 6.33 -8.10 -10.10
C ARG A 340 7.45 -7.53 -10.97
N MET A 341 8.05 -6.41 -10.57
CA MET A 341 9.18 -5.82 -11.28
C MET A 341 10.46 -6.60 -10.96
N GLU A 342 11.48 -6.41 -11.78
CA GLU A 342 12.83 -6.76 -11.37
C GLU A 342 13.40 -5.67 -10.46
N TRP A 343 14.28 -6.04 -9.52
CA TRP A 343 14.86 -5.08 -8.58
C TRP A 343 15.51 -3.87 -9.27
N PRO A 344 16.32 -4.00 -10.33
CA PRO A 344 16.92 -2.84 -10.99
C PRO A 344 15.91 -1.82 -11.52
N ASP A 345 14.77 -2.29 -12.03
CA ASP A 345 13.70 -1.42 -12.52
C ASP A 345 13.00 -0.71 -11.35
N PHE A 346 12.73 -1.44 -10.27
CA PHE A 346 12.14 -0.84 -9.07
C PHE A 346 13.10 0.16 -8.40
N GLU A 347 14.39 -0.15 -8.32
CA GLU A 347 15.42 0.77 -7.82
C GLU A 347 15.48 2.05 -8.66
N ASP A 348 15.33 1.95 -9.99
CA ASP A 348 15.21 3.11 -10.85
C ASP A 348 13.98 3.97 -10.51
N THR A 349 12.83 3.36 -10.22
CA THR A 349 11.66 4.11 -9.75
C THR A 349 11.94 4.87 -8.45
N LEU A 350 12.63 4.25 -7.48
CA LEU A 350 13.01 4.92 -6.22
C LEU A 350 13.94 6.10 -6.49
N ARG A 351 14.93 5.92 -7.36
CA ARG A 351 15.86 6.97 -7.79
C ARG A 351 15.12 8.14 -8.45
N LEU A 352 14.20 7.86 -9.37
CA LEU A 352 13.38 8.89 -10.02
C LEU A 352 12.48 9.62 -9.01
N ALA A 353 11.83 8.88 -8.12
CA ALA A 353 11.00 9.44 -7.05
C ALA A 353 11.81 10.39 -6.16
N ALA A 354 13.03 10.02 -5.77
CA ALA A 354 13.92 10.86 -4.98
C ALA A 354 14.37 12.14 -5.70
N GLN A 355 14.54 12.10 -7.03
CA GLN A 355 14.92 13.24 -7.86
C GLN A 355 13.81 14.30 -7.97
N VAL A 356 12.54 13.87 -7.98
CA VAL A 356 11.39 14.76 -8.17
C VAL A 356 10.65 15.11 -6.87
N SER A 357 11.12 14.62 -5.73
CA SER A 357 10.51 14.85 -4.41
C SER A 357 11.47 15.39 -3.35
N GLN A 358 10.92 16.12 -2.38
CA GLN A 358 11.63 16.62 -1.19
C GLN A 358 11.45 15.67 0.00
N PRO A 359 12.43 15.60 0.93
CA PRO A 359 12.24 14.94 2.22
C PRO A 359 11.06 15.50 3.00
N VAL A 360 10.35 14.63 3.73
CA VAL A 360 9.19 14.93 4.58
C VAL A 360 9.43 14.58 6.05
N ILE A 361 10.52 13.89 6.34
CA ILE A 361 11.02 13.63 7.70
C ILE A 361 12.49 14.02 7.79
N ALA A 362 12.91 14.47 8.96
CA ALA A 362 14.32 14.73 9.22
C ALA A 362 15.08 13.40 9.33
N VAL A 363 16.16 13.27 8.56
CA VAL A 363 17.14 12.19 8.75
C VAL A 363 18.29 12.80 9.55
N GLU A 364 18.59 12.24 10.72
CA GLU A 364 19.80 12.60 11.43
C GLU A 364 20.99 12.25 10.52
N LYS A 365 21.67 13.27 9.98
CA LYS A 365 22.97 13.04 9.34
C LYS A 365 23.90 12.53 10.42
N GLU A 366 24.62 11.44 10.15
CA GLU A 366 25.81 11.10 10.93
C GLU A 366 26.63 12.37 11.07
N ARG A 367 26.84 12.81 12.32
CA ARG A 367 27.79 13.87 12.59
C ARG A 367 29.11 13.37 12.06
N ASP A 368 29.71 14.09 11.11
CA ASP A 368 31.09 13.86 10.70
C ASP A 368 31.94 13.79 11.98
N VAL A 369 32.33 12.58 12.37
CA VAL A 369 33.36 12.39 13.38
C VAL A 369 34.64 12.81 12.69
N VAL A 370 34.99 14.08 12.81
CA VAL A 370 36.29 14.59 12.41
C VAL A 370 37.34 13.81 13.20
N PRO A 371 38.17 12.96 12.56
CA PRO A 371 39.25 12.30 13.26
C PRO A 371 40.38 13.33 13.40
N GLY A 372 40.56 13.88 14.60
CA GLY A 372 41.78 14.64 14.91
C GLY A 372 41.62 15.75 15.94
N ALA A 373 41.95 15.43 17.18
CA ALA A 373 42.76 16.34 17.99
C ALA A 373 43.71 15.46 18.81
N GLU A 374 44.94 15.40 18.32
CA GLU A 374 46.09 14.82 19.00
C GLU A 374 46.21 15.40 20.42
N ALA A 375 46.49 14.53 21.38
CA ALA A 375 46.89 14.94 22.72
C ALA A 375 48.29 15.57 22.65
N GLU A 376 48.36 16.89 22.52
CA GLU A 376 49.60 17.64 22.74
C GLU A 376 50.01 17.55 24.21
N ARG A 377 51.08 16.79 24.45
CA ARG A 377 51.96 16.97 25.61
C ARG A 377 52.61 18.36 25.50
N VAL A 378 52.38 19.24 26.47
CA VAL A 378 53.41 20.11 27.10
C VAL A 378 52.84 20.65 28.42
N THR A 379 53.53 20.43 29.55
CA THR A 379 53.88 21.50 30.49
C THR A 379 55.05 21.07 31.37
N ASN A 380 56.22 21.55 30.97
CA ASN A 380 57.34 22.12 31.72
C ASN A 380 57.49 21.79 33.21
N GLY A 381 58.72 21.38 33.54
CA GLY A 381 59.20 21.18 34.89
C GLY A 381 59.50 22.47 35.66
N HIS A 382 59.57 22.30 36.98
CA HIS A 382 60.28 23.16 37.91
C HIS A 382 61.15 22.28 38.82
N VAL A 383 62.44 22.58 38.81
CA VAL A 383 63.47 22.06 39.74
C VAL A 383 63.59 23.03 40.90
N PHE A 384 63.62 22.51 42.12
CA PHE A 384 64.30 22.95 43.37
C PHE A 384 63.54 22.23 44.50
N GLY A 385 64.12 21.55 45.50
CA GLY A 385 65.48 21.35 45.95
C GLY A 385 65.37 20.85 47.40
N GLN A 386 66.16 19.83 47.73
CA GLN A 386 66.67 19.47 49.07
C GLN A 386 65.69 19.12 50.20
N GLY A 387 65.94 17.96 50.83
CA GLY A 387 66.03 17.89 52.29
C GLY A 387 65.35 16.73 52.99
N THR A 388 66.17 15.78 53.46
CA THR A 388 66.06 14.98 54.71
C THR A 388 64.89 13.98 54.83
N ALA A 389 65.19 12.67 54.78
CA ALA A 389 65.35 11.76 55.95
C ALA A 389 64.02 11.58 56.72
N VAL A 390 63.46 10.37 56.88
CA VAL A 390 63.93 9.35 57.84
C VAL A 390 63.23 8.00 57.54
N THR A 391 63.99 6.93 57.75
CA THR A 391 63.68 5.49 57.86
C THR A 391 62.54 5.14 58.82
N VAL A 392 61.68 4.16 58.48
CA VAL A 392 61.66 2.76 58.98
C VAL A 392 60.95 1.90 57.95
#